data_AF-A0AAD2D1C7-F1
#
_entry.id   AF-A0AAD2D1C7-F1
#
_cell.length_a   1.000
_cell.length_b   1.000
_cell.length_c   1.000
_cell.angle_alpha   90.00
_cell.angle_beta   90.00
_cell.angle_gamma   90.00
#
_symmetry.space_group_name_H-M   'P 1'
#
loop_
_entity.id
_entity.type
_entity.pdbx_description
1 polymer ?
#
loop_
_entity_poly.entity_id
_entity_poly.type
_entity_poly.pdbx_seq_one_letter_code
_entity_poly.pdbx_strand_id
1 'polypeptide(L)'
;MEPTIKSTKNNNSPSQIPPSLSFKPERELNSGLSPQDRQDLSALLKEHRIINAYCAAVIKEMVKNMQKNVSEIYKTLKKVHINVTSSELLELRPPCVKETGDKYLGQWSKLSDREEGQGITITTEGTVYKGLWKDGFPDGEGTFIYADGVIYQGDVKKGLRQGKGVMIYPDGDRYEGNWEDNKRNGYGITTCATGDRYEGEYVNNTKEGTGTLSRKDGRYYNGEWKQGKYNGYGCTLKKKGNEYFGCFEKEKFTGLGTFIKPDGSMFEGEGKNGKPKHGRYTDSLGREYNFTDCHKSRAVIRNLLK
;
A
#
# COMPACT_ATOMS: atom_id res chain seq x y z
N MET A 1 41.49 62.73 -30.27
CA MET A 1 40.45 63.04 -31.27
C MET A 1 39.31 62.08 -31.03
N GLU A 2 38.25 62.51 -30.35
CA GLU A 2 36.92 61.95 -30.60
C GLU A 2 36.29 62.71 -31.77
N PRO A 3 35.34 62.10 -32.51
CA PRO A 3 33.94 62.37 -32.18
C PRO A 3 33.01 61.14 -32.24
N THR A 4 32.35 60.88 -31.11
CA THR A 4 30.91 60.97 -30.82
C THR A 4 29.84 60.62 -31.89
N ILE A 5 28.66 60.21 -31.37
CA ILE A 5 27.25 60.25 -31.90
C ILE A 5 26.68 58.82 -32.04
N LYS A 6 25.57 58.33 -31.43
CA LYS A 6 24.31 58.80 -30.79
C LYS A 6 23.79 57.64 -29.88
N SER A 7 23.19 57.83 -28.70
CA SER A 7 21.73 58.06 -28.44
C SER A 7 20.84 57.00 -29.14
N THR A 8 19.89 56.24 -28.57
CA THR A 8 19.02 56.37 -27.38
C THR A 8 18.19 55.08 -27.17
N LYS A 9 17.81 54.85 -25.90
CA LYS A 9 16.50 54.37 -25.37
C LYS A 9 15.87 53.03 -25.80
N ASN A 10 15.69 52.20 -24.77
CA ASN A 10 14.50 51.39 -24.42
C ASN A 10 13.17 51.76 -25.10
N ASN A 11 12.41 50.75 -25.56
CA ASN A 11 11.09 50.37 -25.00
C ASN A 11 10.37 49.24 -25.77
N ASN A 12 9.70 48.38 -24.99
CA ASN A 12 8.49 47.59 -25.26
C ASN A 12 8.55 46.23 -26.03
N SER A 13 7.93 45.23 -25.39
CA SER A 13 7.36 43.94 -25.86
C SER A 13 6.51 44.07 -27.15
N PRO A 14 5.95 43.01 -27.82
CA PRO A 14 5.77 41.58 -27.45
C PRO A 14 6.00 40.53 -28.59
N SER A 15 5.84 39.24 -28.25
CA SER A 15 5.42 38.06 -29.07
C SER A 15 5.79 37.92 -30.56
N GLN A 16 6.33 36.75 -30.97
CA GLN A 16 5.72 35.78 -31.91
C GLN A 16 6.70 34.70 -32.42
N ILE A 17 6.10 33.59 -32.87
CA ILE A 17 6.58 32.21 -33.12
C ILE A 17 7.32 32.07 -34.47
N PRO A 18 8.18 31.05 -34.66
CA PRO A 18 8.08 30.25 -35.89
C PRO A 18 8.42 28.74 -35.68
N PRO A 19 8.27 27.87 -36.70
CA PRO A 19 7.05 27.46 -37.36
C PRO A 19 6.75 25.95 -37.14
N SER A 20 5.53 25.57 -37.48
CA SER A 20 4.92 24.23 -37.54
C SER A 20 5.86 23.03 -37.76
N LEU A 21 5.90 22.11 -36.79
CA LEU A 21 6.15 20.70 -37.08
C LEU A 21 4.81 19.98 -37.18
N SER A 22 4.50 19.61 -38.41
CA SER A 22 3.35 18.82 -38.85
C SER A 22 3.08 17.62 -37.94
N PHE A 23 1.83 17.47 -37.51
CA PHE A 23 1.31 16.19 -37.04
C PHE A 23 1.51 15.13 -38.13
N LYS A 24 2.35 14.14 -37.87
CA LYS A 24 2.30 12.86 -38.58
C LYS A 24 1.21 11.99 -37.93
N PRO A 25 0.42 11.22 -38.71
CA PRO A 25 -0.71 10.46 -38.17
C PRO A 25 -0.24 9.35 -37.22
N GLU A 26 -1.16 8.89 -36.35
CA GLU A 26 -1.08 7.83 -35.32
C GLU A 26 -0.50 6.45 -35.73
N ARG A 27 0.25 6.32 -36.83
CA ARG A 27 0.67 5.02 -37.37
C ARG A 27 2.11 4.57 -37.09
N GLU A 28 2.91 5.29 -36.31
CA GLU A 28 4.30 4.86 -36.03
C GLU A 28 4.72 4.89 -34.55
N LEU A 29 3.86 4.44 -33.62
CA LEU A 29 4.26 4.14 -32.23
C LEU A 29 4.21 2.65 -31.87
N ASN A 30 3.88 1.79 -32.82
CA ASN A 30 3.80 0.33 -32.60
C ASN A 30 5.06 -0.44 -33.01
N SER A 31 6.04 0.15 -33.68
CA SER A 31 7.13 -0.62 -34.31
C SER A 31 8.22 -1.17 -33.37
N GLY A 32 8.11 -1.00 -32.05
CA GLY A 32 9.13 -1.49 -31.09
C GLY A 32 8.61 -2.32 -29.91
N LEU A 33 7.30 -2.41 -29.70
CA LEU A 33 6.74 -3.15 -28.57
C LEU A 33 6.49 -4.60 -28.95
N SER A 34 7.01 -5.52 -28.12
CA SER A 34 6.72 -6.95 -28.30
C SER A 34 5.21 -7.19 -28.18
N PRO A 35 4.68 -8.28 -28.75
CA PRO A 35 3.27 -8.62 -28.60
C PRO A 35 2.79 -8.66 -27.14
N GLN A 36 3.68 -9.06 -26.22
CA GLN A 36 3.41 -9.08 -24.78
C GLN A 36 3.30 -7.66 -24.21
N ASP A 37 4.23 -6.76 -24.54
CA ASP A 37 4.21 -5.38 -24.02
C ASP A 37 2.96 -4.61 -24.49
N ARG A 38 2.45 -4.91 -25.69
CA ARG A 38 1.19 -4.32 -26.18
C ARG A 38 -0.02 -4.87 -25.44
N GLN A 39 0.01 -6.15 -25.09
CA GLN A 39 -1.04 -6.79 -24.29
C GLN A 39 -1.04 -6.24 -22.86
N ASP A 40 0.14 -6.06 -22.27
CA ASP A 40 0.33 -5.52 -20.93
C ASP A 40 -0.06 -4.04 -20.86
N LEU A 41 0.35 -3.22 -21.84
CA LEU A 41 -0.07 -1.82 -21.95
C LEU A 41 -1.59 -1.69 -22.16
N SER A 42 -2.19 -2.58 -22.97
CA SER A 42 -3.64 -2.63 -23.15
C SER A 42 -4.37 -3.06 -21.88
N ALA A 43 -3.79 -3.94 -21.07
CA ALA A 43 -4.34 -4.36 -19.78
C ALA A 43 -4.27 -3.19 -18.77
N LEU A 44 -3.12 -2.52 -18.66
CA LEU A 44 -2.91 -1.33 -17.84
C LEU A 44 -3.86 -0.18 -18.19
N LEU A 45 -4.05 0.12 -19.48
CA LEU A 45 -4.99 1.15 -19.94
C LEU A 45 -6.46 0.77 -19.64
N LYS A 46 -6.76 -0.53 -19.65
CA LYS A 46 -8.10 -1.04 -19.30
C LYS A 46 -8.33 -0.96 -17.79
N GLU A 47 -7.33 -1.26 -16.97
CA GLU A 47 -7.36 -1.10 -15.50
C GLU A 47 -7.51 0.37 -15.10
N HIS A 48 -6.72 1.29 -15.66
CA HIS A 48 -6.90 2.73 -15.43
C HIS A 48 -8.29 3.22 -15.87
N ARG A 49 -8.85 2.70 -16.96
CA ARG A 49 -10.25 3.00 -17.35
C ARG A 49 -11.27 2.46 -16.35
N ILE A 50 -11.04 1.27 -15.79
CA ILE A 50 -11.91 0.67 -14.78
C ILE A 50 -11.84 1.48 -13.48
N ILE A 51 -10.64 1.87 -13.03
CA ILE A 51 -10.46 2.73 -11.85
C ILE A 51 -11.13 4.08 -12.08
N ASN A 52 -10.87 4.74 -13.21
CA ASN A 52 -11.52 6.02 -13.54
C ASN A 52 -13.05 5.90 -13.64
N ALA A 53 -13.57 4.81 -14.20
CA ALA A 53 -15.01 4.53 -14.25
C ALA A 53 -15.59 4.24 -12.86
N TYR A 54 -14.85 3.53 -12.01
CA TYR A 54 -15.21 3.25 -10.63
C TYR A 54 -15.22 4.55 -9.82
N CYS A 55 -14.19 5.39 -9.91
CA CYS A 55 -14.15 6.72 -9.29
C CYS A 55 -15.33 7.58 -9.75
N ALA A 56 -15.62 7.61 -11.06
CA ALA A 56 -16.75 8.35 -11.60
C ALA A 56 -18.11 7.80 -11.09
N ALA A 57 -18.25 6.48 -10.96
CA ALA A 57 -19.44 5.83 -10.43
C ALA A 57 -19.62 6.11 -8.92
N VAL A 58 -18.54 6.01 -8.14
CA VAL A 58 -18.50 6.31 -6.71
C VAL A 58 -18.86 7.78 -6.47
N ILE A 59 -18.27 8.71 -7.23
CA ILE A 59 -18.58 10.14 -7.16
C ILE A 59 -20.07 10.39 -7.50
N LYS A 60 -20.58 9.80 -8.58
CA LYS A 60 -22.00 9.94 -8.97
C LYS A 60 -22.96 9.43 -7.89
N GLU A 61 -22.69 8.25 -7.34
CA GLU A 61 -23.55 7.64 -6.33
C GLU A 61 -23.49 8.40 -5.00
N MET A 62 -22.33 8.94 -4.63
CA MET A 62 -22.18 9.75 -3.43
C MET A 62 -22.88 11.11 -3.55
N VAL A 63 -22.80 11.77 -4.70
CA VAL A 63 -23.58 13.00 -4.97
C VAL A 63 -25.07 12.73 -4.84
N LYS A 64 -25.56 11.63 -5.42
CA LYS A 64 -26.96 11.22 -5.34
C LYS A 64 -27.41 10.93 -3.89
N ASN A 65 -26.57 10.23 -3.12
CA ASN A 65 -26.88 9.91 -1.72
C ASN A 65 -26.84 11.15 -0.82
N MET A 66 -25.89 12.07 -1.03
CA MET A 66 -25.86 13.34 -0.31
C MET A 66 -27.10 14.19 -0.64
N GLN A 67 -27.50 14.27 -1.91
CA GLN A 67 -28.73 14.97 -2.33
C GLN A 67 -29.99 14.35 -1.71
N LYS A 68 -30.07 13.02 -1.64
CA LYS A 68 -31.20 12.31 -1.03
C LYS A 68 -31.28 12.58 0.48
N ASN A 69 -30.18 12.44 1.20
CA ASN A 69 -30.13 12.68 2.64
C ASN A 69 -30.51 14.12 2.97
N VAL A 70 -29.98 15.10 2.22
CA VAL A 70 -30.36 16.50 2.35
C VAL A 70 -31.87 16.69 2.10
N SER A 71 -32.43 16.06 1.06
CA SER A 71 -33.86 16.12 0.76
C SER A 71 -34.76 15.52 1.86
N GLU A 72 -34.39 14.38 2.43
CA GLU A 72 -35.13 13.71 3.51
C GLU A 72 -35.05 14.49 4.82
N ILE A 73 -33.88 15.05 5.13
CA ILE A 73 -33.70 15.98 6.26
C ILE A 73 -34.64 17.17 6.08
N TYR A 74 -34.61 17.87 4.93
CA TYR A 74 -35.51 18.99 4.69
C TYR A 74 -37.00 18.63 4.75
N LYS A 75 -37.41 17.46 4.25
CA LYS A 75 -38.80 16.97 4.33
C LYS A 75 -39.24 16.72 5.77
N THR A 76 -38.36 16.12 6.57
CA THR A 76 -38.66 15.82 7.98
C THR A 76 -38.75 17.11 8.79
N LEU A 77 -37.83 18.05 8.56
CA LEU A 77 -37.81 19.32 9.27
C LEU A 77 -39.01 20.22 8.95
N LYS A 78 -39.47 20.22 7.69
CA LYS A 78 -40.74 20.87 7.31
C LYS A 78 -41.97 20.25 8.01
N LYS A 79 -41.98 18.94 8.25
CA LYS A 79 -43.11 18.25 8.91
C LYS A 79 -43.21 18.57 10.40
N VAL A 80 -42.08 18.83 11.06
CA VAL A 80 -42.03 19.07 12.52
C VAL A 80 -42.11 20.58 12.86
N HIS A 81 -42.37 21.46 11.88
CA HIS A 81 -42.38 22.93 12.05
C HIS A 81 -41.08 23.47 12.69
N ILE A 82 -39.98 22.74 12.54
CA ILE A 82 -38.66 23.19 13.02
C ILE A 82 -38.05 24.03 11.91
N ASN A 83 -37.89 25.33 12.16
CA ASN A 83 -36.97 26.16 11.39
C ASN A 83 -35.55 25.71 11.70
N VAL A 84 -35.01 24.79 10.91
CA VAL A 84 -33.62 24.35 11.06
C VAL A 84 -32.71 25.33 10.37
N THR A 85 -32.13 26.21 11.16
CA THR A 85 -30.77 26.65 10.91
C THR A 85 -29.86 25.42 10.99
N SER A 86 -29.08 25.17 9.94
CA SER A 86 -27.97 24.21 9.92
C SER A 86 -27.31 24.15 11.30
N SER A 87 -27.05 22.95 11.83
CA SER A 87 -26.23 22.66 13.03
C SER A 87 -25.42 23.91 13.41
N GLU A 88 -25.64 24.48 14.60
CA GLU A 88 -25.25 25.87 14.94
C GLU A 88 -23.80 26.24 14.60
N LEU A 89 -22.92 25.25 14.42
CA LEU A 89 -21.52 25.41 14.08
C LEU A 89 -21.14 25.05 12.63
N LEU A 90 -21.96 24.28 11.90
CA LEU A 90 -21.64 23.78 10.55
C LEU A 90 -22.65 24.24 9.49
N GLU A 91 -22.16 24.49 8.27
CA GLU A 91 -22.98 24.75 7.09
C GLU A 91 -22.47 24.01 5.85
N LEU A 92 -23.38 23.47 5.04
CA LEU A 92 -23.04 22.93 3.73
C LEU A 92 -22.99 24.08 2.72
N ARG A 93 -21.86 24.23 2.01
CA ARG A 93 -21.69 25.28 0.99
C ARG A 93 -21.72 24.69 -0.43
N PRO A 94 -22.05 25.49 -1.45
CA PRO A 94 -21.88 25.11 -2.84
C PRO A 94 -20.43 24.69 -3.14
N PRO A 95 -20.18 23.88 -4.19
CA PRO A 95 -18.84 23.52 -4.60
C PRO A 95 -17.98 24.76 -4.86
N CYS A 96 -16.74 24.75 -4.39
CA CYS A 96 -15.78 25.83 -4.59
C CYS A 96 -14.44 25.32 -5.10
N VAL A 97 -13.64 26.24 -5.63
CA VAL A 97 -12.23 26.02 -5.95
C VAL A 97 -11.41 26.74 -4.88
N LYS A 98 -10.53 26.01 -4.19
CA LYS A 98 -9.65 26.54 -3.15
C LYS A 98 -8.50 27.31 -3.78
N GLU A 99 -7.78 28.10 -2.97
CA GLU A 99 -6.57 28.80 -3.42
C GLU A 99 -5.50 27.85 -3.99
N THR A 100 -5.47 26.60 -3.51
CA THR A 100 -4.62 25.53 -4.04
C THR A 100 -5.01 25.04 -5.43
N GLY A 101 -6.17 25.46 -5.95
CA GLY A 101 -6.78 24.93 -7.17
C GLY A 101 -7.62 23.67 -6.95
N ASP A 102 -7.60 23.10 -5.73
CA ASP A 102 -8.38 21.92 -5.39
C ASP A 102 -9.86 22.25 -5.37
N LYS A 103 -10.70 21.31 -5.82
CA LYS A 103 -12.15 21.45 -5.79
C LYS A 103 -12.68 20.83 -4.52
N TYR A 104 -13.50 21.56 -3.76
CA TYR A 104 -14.11 21.07 -2.53
C TYR A 104 -15.64 21.18 -2.58
N LEU A 105 -16.30 20.18 -2.02
CA LEU A 105 -17.72 20.19 -1.70
C LEU A 105 -17.92 19.55 -0.34
N GLY A 106 -18.50 20.27 0.60
CA GLY A 106 -18.73 19.73 1.93
C GLY A 106 -19.17 20.77 2.94
N GLN A 107 -19.14 20.34 4.19
CA GLN A 107 -19.48 21.14 5.35
C GLN A 107 -18.32 22.07 5.75
N TRP A 108 -18.68 23.22 6.28
CA TRP A 108 -17.78 24.28 6.73
C TRP A 108 -18.16 24.72 8.14
N SER A 109 -17.16 25.07 8.93
CA SER A 109 -17.36 25.72 10.22
C SER A 109 -17.81 27.16 10.02
N LYS A 110 -18.95 27.53 10.62
CA LYS A 110 -19.45 28.91 10.69
C LYS A 110 -18.57 29.82 11.55
N LEU A 111 -17.71 29.24 12.40
CA LEU A 111 -16.82 29.98 13.30
C LEU A 111 -15.43 30.22 12.69
N SER A 112 -14.84 29.18 12.11
CA SER A 112 -13.46 29.24 11.61
C SER A 112 -13.35 29.44 10.10
N ASP A 113 -14.46 29.33 9.37
CA ASP A 113 -14.50 29.39 7.91
C ASP A 113 -13.63 28.32 7.22
N ARG A 114 -13.46 27.15 7.88
CA ARG A 114 -12.67 26.01 7.38
C ARG A 114 -13.55 24.79 7.10
N GLU A 115 -13.05 23.88 6.27
CA GLU A 115 -13.68 22.58 6.04
C GLU A 115 -13.80 21.79 7.35
N GLU A 116 -15.02 21.33 7.66
CA GLU A 116 -15.35 20.71 8.95
C GLU A 116 -16.56 19.78 8.75
N GLY A 117 -16.54 18.57 9.32
CA GLY A 117 -17.60 17.58 9.10
C GLY A 117 -17.39 16.77 7.82
N GLN A 118 -18.45 16.42 7.09
CA GLN A 118 -18.36 15.59 5.88
C GLN A 118 -18.01 16.42 4.64
N GLY A 119 -17.09 15.91 3.83
CA GLY A 119 -16.72 16.57 2.58
C GLY A 119 -15.97 15.68 1.59
N ILE A 120 -15.93 16.15 0.34
CA ILE A 120 -15.16 15.57 -0.75
C ILE A 120 -14.26 16.64 -1.36
N THR A 121 -13.00 16.30 -1.58
CA THR A 121 -12.05 17.12 -2.34
C THR A 121 -11.52 16.35 -3.53
N ILE A 122 -11.24 17.06 -4.62
CA ILE A 122 -10.49 16.57 -5.77
C ILE A 122 -9.29 17.49 -5.91
N THR A 123 -8.09 16.96 -5.73
CA THR A 123 -6.88 17.76 -5.86
C THR A 123 -6.60 18.08 -7.32
N THR A 124 -5.78 19.11 -7.56
CA THR A 124 -5.28 19.43 -8.91
C THR A 124 -4.53 18.27 -9.57
N GLU A 125 -3.91 17.41 -8.75
CA GLU A 125 -3.21 16.18 -9.18
C GLU A 125 -4.16 15.00 -9.45
N GLY A 126 -5.46 15.14 -9.18
CA GLY A 126 -6.47 14.12 -9.44
C GLY A 126 -6.72 13.14 -8.28
N THR A 127 -6.08 13.35 -7.12
CA THR A 127 -6.39 12.57 -5.91
C THR A 127 -7.75 13.00 -5.36
N VAL A 128 -8.59 12.03 -5.05
CA VAL A 128 -9.90 12.25 -4.42
C VAL A 128 -9.81 11.85 -2.96
N TYR A 129 -10.26 12.72 -2.06
CA TYR A 129 -10.56 12.33 -0.68
C TYR A 129 -12.04 12.55 -0.40
N LYS A 130 -12.66 11.57 0.24
CA LYS A 130 -13.97 11.71 0.86
C LYS A 130 -13.92 11.22 2.30
N GLY A 131 -14.43 12.02 3.22
CA GLY A 131 -14.59 11.59 4.59
C GLY A 131 -14.86 12.76 5.52
N LEU A 132 -14.45 12.57 6.76
CA LEU A 132 -14.51 13.57 7.80
C LEU A 132 -13.37 14.60 7.68
N TRP A 133 -13.71 15.84 7.99
CA TRP A 133 -12.86 17.01 7.97
C TRP A 133 -12.91 17.67 9.34
N LYS A 134 -11.77 18.22 9.74
CA LYS A 134 -11.64 19.04 10.94
C LYS A 134 -10.59 20.11 10.71
N ASP A 135 -10.93 21.36 11.03
CA ASP A 135 -10.02 22.50 10.93
C ASP A 135 -9.34 22.66 9.56
N GLY A 136 -10.01 22.25 8.47
CA GLY A 136 -9.50 22.32 7.09
C GLY A 136 -8.71 21.09 6.63
N PHE A 137 -8.61 20.04 7.44
CA PHE A 137 -7.87 18.83 7.12
C PHE A 137 -8.76 17.58 7.13
N PRO A 138 -8.47 16.57 6.29
CA PRO A 138 -8.98 15.21 6.47
C PRO A 138 -8.67 14.69 7.88
N ASP A 139 -9.69 14.36 8.68
CA ASP A 139 -9.54 13.94 10.07
C ASP A 139 -10.76 13.11 10.51
N GLY A 140 -10.54 11.87 10.92
CA GLY A 140 -11.55 10.84 11.13
C GLY A 140 -11.59 9.82 9.98
N GLU A 141 -12.68 9.04 9.92
CA GLU A 141 -12.87 8.03 8.87
C GLU A 141 -12.98 8.66 7.47
N GLY A 142 -12.29 8.08 6.49
CA GLY A 142 -12.38 8.51 5.10
C GLY A 142 -11.80 7.53 4.10
N THR A 143 -11.85 7.94 2.84
CA THR A 143 -11.34 7.20 1.69
C THR A 143 -10.52 8.13 0.80
N PHE A 144 -9.27 7.75 0.55
CA PHE A 144 -8.43 8.35 -0.49
C PHE A 144 -8.45 7.45 -1.72
N ILE A 145 -8.58 8.07 -2.88
CA ILE A 145 -8.32 7.46 -4.19
C ILE A 145 -7.22 8.31 -4.81
N TYR A 146 -6.01 7.77 -4.84
CA TYR A 146 -4.84 8.46 -5.36
C TYR A 146 -4.83 8.46 -6.89
N ALA A 147 -4.14 9.44 -7.47
CA ALA A 147 -4.03 9.59 -8.92
C ALA A 147 -3.37 8.38 -9.62
N ASP A 148 -2.53 7.65 -8.91
CA ASP A 148 -1.89 6.40 -9.35
C ASP A 148 -2.82 5.17 -9.25
N GLY A 149 -4.05 5.34 -8.76
CA GLY A 149 -5.04 4.28 -8.62
C GLY A 149 -5.00 3.54 -7.29
N VAL A 150 -4.08 3.87 -6.38
CA VAL A 150 -4.09 3.33 -5.02
C VAL A 150 -5.35 3.81 -4.30
N ILE A 151 -5.99 2.92 -3.54
CA ILE A 151 -7.16 3.23 -2.73
C ILE A 151 -6.81 3.00 -1.27
N TYR A 152 -7.08 3.96 -0.40
CA TYR A 152 -7.03 3.80 1.04
C TYR A 152 -8.40 4.08 1.65
N GLN A 153 -8.84 3.25 2.58
CA GLN A 153 -10.03 3.46 3.40
C GLN A 153 -9.69 3.19 4.87
N GLY A 154 -9.93 4.16 5.75
CA GLY A 154 -9.62 4.02 7.18
C GLY A 154 -9.58 5.34 7.92
N ASP A 155 -8.98 5.32 9.10
CA ASP A 155 -8.84 6.51 9.93
C ASP A 155 -7.75 7.45 9.39
N VAL A 156 -8.03 8.74 9.44
CA VAL A 156 -7.13 9.80 9.00
C VAL A 156 -6.98 10.80 10.13
N LYS A 157 -5.81 11.42 10.26
CA LYS A 157 -5.58 12.51 11.20
C LYS A 157 -4.73 13.57 10.52
N LYS A 158 -5.24 14.80 10.41
CA LYS A 158 -4.57 15.90 9.69
C LYS A 158 -4.02 15.50 8.30
N GLY A 159 -4.79 14.75 7.53
CA GLY A 159 -4.39 14.28 6.19
C GLY A 159 -3.48 13.04 6.16
N LEU A 160 -3.04 12.53 7.31
CA LEU A 160 -2.19 11.35 7.41
C LEU A 160 -3.02 10.12 7.76
N ARG A 161 -2.76 8.97 7.12
CA ARG A 161 -3.35 7.68 7.50
C ARG A 161 -2.94 7.35 8.93
N GLN A 162 -3.92 7.02 9.76
CA GLN A 162 -3.79 6.74 11.18
C GLN A 162 -4.67 5.54 11.53
N GLY A 163 -4.55 4.98 12.73
CA GLY A 163 -5.52 4.02 13.26
C GLY A 163 -5.67 2.77 12.40
N LYS A 164 -6.89 2.31 12.15
CA LYS A 164 -7.16 1.15 11.29
C LYS A 164 -7.42 1.59 9.86
N GLY A 165 -6.89 0.84 8.90
CA GLY A 165 -7.19 1.10 7.49
C GLY A 165 -6.77 -0.01 6.54
N VAL A 166 -7.42 0.00 5.39
CA VAL A 166 -7.20 -0.89 4.26
C VAL A 166 -6.61 -0.08 3.12
N MET A 167 -5.52 -0.56 2.54
CA MET A 167 -4.91 0.00 1.33
C MET A 167 -4.88 -1.05 0.23
N ILE A 168 -5.39 -0.71 -0.94
CA ILE A 168 -5.47 -1.57 -2.13
C ILE A 168 -4.67 -0.90 -3.23
N TYR A 169 -3.77 -1.65 -3.83
CA TYR A 169 -2.92 -1.19 -4.92
C TYR A 169 -3.49 -1.63 -6.28
N PRO A 170 -3.18 -0.92 -7.38
CA PRO A 170 -3.67 -1.26 -8.72
C PRO A 170 -3.30 -2.67 -9.17
N ASP A 171 -2.13 -3.16 -8.76
CA ASP A 171 -1.66 -4.51 -9.07
C ASP A 171 -2.43 -5.62 -8.33
N GLY A 172 -3.32 -5.26 -7.40
CA GLY A 172 -4.11 -6.16 -6.57
C GLY A 172 -3.49 -6.47 -5.21
N ASP A 173 -2.30 -5.94 -4.90
CA ASP A 173 -1.74 -6.01 -3.55
C ASP A 173 -2.68 -5.31 -2.55
N ARG A 174 -2.76 -5.84 -1.33
CA ARG A 174 -3.64 -5.32 -0.29
C ARG A 174 -2.97 -5.34 1.07
N TYR A 175 -3.04 -4.24 1.79
CA TYR A 175 -2.73 -4.16 3.21
C TYR A 175 -3.99 -3.87 4.02
N GLU A 176 -4.16 -4.52 5.16
CA GLU A 176 -5.18 -4.22 6.15
C GLU A 176 -4.55 -4.26 7.53
N GLY A 177 -4.61 -3.16 8.28
CA GLY A 177 -3.99 -3.13 9.59
C GLY A 177 -3.89 -1.75 10.18
N ASN A 178 -2.98 -1.64 11.14
CA ASN A 178 -2.72 -0.40 11.85
C ASN A 178 -1.82 0.55 11.04
N TRP A 179 -2.06 1.84 11.19
CA TRP A 179 -1.36 2.95 10.57
C TRP A 179 -0.97 4.00 11.61
N GLU A 180 0.20 4.59 11.43
CA GLU A 180 0.68 5.73 12.20
C GLU A 180 1.47 6.64 11.28
N ASP A 181 1.07 7.91 11.17
CA ASP A 181 1.71 8.93 10.35
C ASP A 181 2.07 8.44 8.94
N ASN A 182 1.05 7.95 8.21
CA ASN A 182 1.17 7.39 6.85
C ASN A 182 1.96 6.08 6.72
N LYS A 183 2.44 5.48 7.82
CA LYS A 183 3.21 4.23 7.80
C LYS A 183 2.42 3.09 8.43
N ARG A 184 2.64 1.87 7.92
CA ARG A 184 2.18 0.65 8.59
C ARG A 184 2.92 0.52 9.91
N ASN A 185 2.19 0.47 11.01
CA ASN A 185 2.77 0.38 12.35
C ASN A 185 1.84 -0.40 13.28
N GLY A 186 2.34 -1.38 14.03
CA GLY A 186 1.54 -2.36 14.76
C GLY A 186 1.11 -3.55 13.89
N TYR A 187 0.09 -4.29 14.33
CA TYR A 187 -0.39 -5.48 13.62
C TYR A 187 -1.06 -5.17 12.28
N GLY A 188 -0.77 -5.98 11.25
CA GLY A 188 -1.43 -5.91 9.95
C GLY A 188 -1.25 -7.16 9.09
N ILE A 189 -2.09 -7.25 8.07
CA ILE A 189 -2.13 -8.33 7.08
C ILE A 189 -1.79 -7.72 5.72
N THR A 190 -0.84 -8.33 5.00
CA THR A 190 -0.52 -8.00 3.61
C THR A 190 -0.79 -9.21 2.75
N THR A 191 -1.60 -9.04 1.71
CA THR A 191 -1.85 -10.05 0.70
C THR A 191 -1.35 -9.51 -0.62
N CYS A 192 -0.40 -10.19 -1.23
CA CYS A 192 0.04 -9.86 -2.58
C CYS A 192 -0.93 -10.44 -3.60
N ALA A 193 -1.08 -9.79 -4.76
CA ALA A 193 -1.87 -10.29 -5.88
C ALA A 193 -1.42 -11.68 -6.35
N THR A 194 -0.14 -11.99 -6.14
CA THR A 194 0.46 -13.29 -6.40
C THR A 194 -0.06 -14.41 -5.48
N GLY A 195 -0.73 -14.07 -4.37
CA GLY A 195 -1.28 -15.00 -3.37
C GLY A 195 -0.40 -15.18 -2.13
N ASP A 196 0.78 -14.56 -2.07
CA ASP A 196 1.59 -14.53 -0.84
C ASP A 196 0.87 -13.68 0.23
N ARG A 197 0.83 -14.15 1.48
CA ARG A 197 0.17 -13.50 2.61
C ARG A 197 1.12 -13.40 3.80
N TYR A 198 1.30 -12.20 4.32
CA TYR A 198 1.94 -11.95 5.61
C TYR A 198 0.92 -11.44 6.62
N GLU A 199 1.01 -11.89 7.86
CA GLU A 199 0.18 -11.48 8.97
C GLU A 199 1.06 -11.35 10.21
N GLY A 200 1.18 -10.15 10.76
CA GLY A 200 2.08 -9.91 11.89
C GLY A 200 2.33 -8.45 12.13
N GLU A 201 3.37 -8.19 12.91
CA GLU A 201 3.72 -6.84 13.36
C GLU A 201 4.53 -6.08 12.29
N TYR A 202 4.32 -4.76 12.29
CA TYR A 202 5.01 -3.78 11.46
C TYR A 202 5.55 -2.65 12.34
N VAL A 203 6.73 -2.13 12.00
CA VAL A 203 7.28 -0.88 12.53
C VAL A 203 7.76 -0.05 11.35
N ASN A 204 7.22 1.15 11.17
CA ASN A 204 7.60 2.06 10.09
C ASN A 204 7.65 1.39 8.70
N ASN A 205 6.56 0.75 8.27
CA ASN A 205 6.44 -0.01 7.01
C ASN A 205 7.25 -1.32 6.92
N THR A 206 8.03 -1.68 7.94
CA THR A 206 8.91 -2.85 7.93
C THR A 206 8.35 -3.95 8.83
N LYS A 207 8.38 -5.21 8.39
CA LYS A 207 7.98 -6.35 9.22
C LYS A 207 8.96 -6.48 10.38
N GLU A 208 8.44 -6.51 11.59
CA GLU A 208 9.18 -6.54 12.85
C GLU A 208 8.39 -7.39 13.85
N GLY A 209 8.98 -7.85 14.95
CA GLY A 209 8.25 -8.57 16.00
C GLY A 209 7.80 -9.97 15.55
N THR A 210 6.59 -10.39 15.88
CA THR A 210 6.06 -11.72 15.52
C THR A 210 5.20 -11.69 14.26
N GLY A 211 5.28 -12.75 13.45
CA GLY A 211 4.46 -12.83 12.24
C GLY A 211 4.54 -14.15 11.48
N THR A 212 3.51 -14.38 10.68
CA THR A 212 3.35 -15.54 9.79
C THR A 212 3.40 -15.11 8.33
N LEU A 213 4.25 -15.74 7.53
CA LEU A 213 4.27 -15.64 6.07
C LEU A 213 3.81 -16.96 5.45
N SER A 214 2.72 -16.93 4.70
CA SER A 214 2.26 -18.03 3.84
C SER A 214 2.47 -17.65 2.39
N ARG A 215 3.17 -18.47 1.62
CA ARG A 215 3.39 -18.23 0.19
C ARG A 215 2.51 -19.15 -0.65
N LYS A 216 2.17 -18.70 -1.85
CA LYS A 216 1.34 -19.49 -2.78
C LYS A 216 1.95 -20.85 -3.14
N ASP A 217 3.29 -20.95 -3.12
CA ASP A 217 4.01 -22.20 -3.38
C ASP A 217 4.05 -23.17 -2.18
N GLY A 218 3.26 -22.90 -1.14
CA GLY A 218 3.17 -23.71 0.08
C GLY A 218 4.32 -23.49 1.05
N ARG A 219 5.26 -22.57 0.76
CA ARG A 219 6.23 -22.14 1.79
C ARG A 219 5.50 -21.42 2.91
N TYR A 220 5.88 -21.72 4.14
CA TYR A 220 5.27 -21.15 5.34
C TYR A 220 6.37 -20.80 6.33
N TYR A 221 6.29 -19.64 6.96
CA TYR A 221 7.12 -19.24 8.08
C TYR A 221 6.27 -18.67 9.21
N ASN A 222 6.52 -19.07 10.45
CA ASN A 222 5.94 -18.47 11.64
C ASN A 222 7.05 -18.29 12.68
N GLY A 223 7.29 -17.06 13.10
CA GLY A 223 8.37 -16.73 14.01
C GLY A 223 8.61 -15.23 14.15
N GLU A 224 9.78 -14.87 14.67
CA GLU A 224 10.15 -13.46 14.83
C GLU A 224 10.69 -12.86 13.52
N TRP A 225 10.60 -11.55 13.42
CA TRP A 225 10.97 -10.71 12.29
C TRP A 225 11.78 -9.54 12.77
N LYS A 226 12.85 -9.23 12.05
CA LYS A 226 13.68 -8.05 12.30
C LYS A 226 14.12 -7.47 10.97
N GLN A 227 13.82 -6.20 10.75
CA GLN A 227 14.15 -5.50 9.49
C GLN A 227 13.67 -6.26 8.24
N GLY A 228 12.45 -6.82 8.30
CA GLY A 228 11.86 -7.52 7.17
C GLY A 228 12.34 -8.96 6.97
N LYS A 229 13.19 -9.49 7.85
CA LYS A 229 13.83 -10.82 7.73
C LYS A 229 13.45 -11.73 8.88
N TYR A 230 13.43 -13.04 8.62
CA TYR A 230 13.26 -14.06 9.66
C TYR A 230 14.35 -13.94 10.74
N ASN A 231 13.94 -13.98 12.01
CA ASN A 231 14.80 -13.87 13.19
C ASN A 231 14.21 -14.69 14.36
N GLY A 232 14.94 -14.82 15.46
CA GLY A 232 14.43 -15.33 16.74
C GLY A 232 14.53 -16.84 16.94
N TYR A 233 14.04 -17.28 18.10
CA TYR A 233 14.00 -18.68 18.53
C TYR A 233 12.59 -19.27 18.31
N GLY A 234 12.47 -20.60 18.18
CA GLY A 234 11.17 -21.29 18.11
C GLY A 234 10.38 -21.12 16.80
N CYS A 235 11.05 -20.74 15.71
CA CYS A 235 10.40 -20.45 14.44
C CYS A 235 10.15 -21.73 13.63
N THR A 236 9.02 -21.79 12.93
CA THR A 236 8.66 -22.88 12.01
C THR A 236 8.82 -22.44 10.57
N LEU A 237 9.52 -23.23 9.74
CA LEU A 237 9.62 -23.04 8.29
C LEU A 237 9.22 -24.33 7.57
N LYS A 238 8.20 -24.26 6.71
CA LYS A 238 7.84 -25.34 5.78
C LYS A 238 8.25 -24.99 4.37
N LYS A 239 8.92 -25.90 3.67
CA LYS A 239 9.33 -25.74 2.27
C LYS A 239 9.34 -27.08 1.53
N LYS A 240 8.46 -27.23 0.53
CA LYS A 240 8.32 -28.45 -0.28
C LYS A 240 8.19 -29.72 0.59
N GLY A 241 7.37 -29.64 1.64
CA GLY A 241 7.14 -30.74 2.59
C GLY A 241 8.23 -30.92 3.66
N ASN A 242 9.40 -30.30 3.53
CA ASN A 242 10.37 -30.24 4.62
C ASN A 242 9.91 -29.22 5.66
N GLU A 243 10.08 -29.54 6.93
CA GLU A 243 9.75 -28.68 8.06
C GLU A 243 11.01 -28.41 8.88
N TYR A 244 11.18 -27.19 9.35
CA TYR A 244 12.27 -26.80 10.24
C TYR A 244 11.69 -26.07 11.45
N PHE A 245 12.15 -26.46 12.63
CA PHE A 245 11.82 -25.84 13.91
C PHE A 245 13.13 -25.41 14.57
N GLY A 246 13.34 -24.12 14.82
CA GLY A 246 14.56 -23.69 15.49
C GLY A 246 14.83 -22.20 15.34
N CYS A 247 16.09 -21.82 15.54
CA CYS A 247 16.46 -20.40 15.55
C CYS A 247 16.86 -19.91 14.15
N PHE A 248 16.57 -18.63 13.87
CA PHE A 248 16.99 -17.94 12.67
C PHE A 248 17.73 -16.64 13.00
N GLU A 249 18.75 -16.34 12.21
CA GLU A 249 19.38 -15.02 12.15
C GLU A 249 19.52 -14.60 10.68
N LYS A 250 18.90 -13.48 10.30
CA LYS A 250 18.94 -12.93 8.94
C LYS A 250 18.58 -14.00 7.89
N GLU A 251 17.46 -14.70 8.11
CA GLU A 251 16.93 -15.75 7.22
C GLU A 251 17.76 -17.05 7.16
N LYS A 252 18.81 -17.18 7.96
CA LYS A 252 19.62 -18.40 8.05
C LYS A 252 19.36 -19.08 9.37
N PHE A 253 19.12 -20.39 9.34
CA PHE A 253 19.02 -21.15 10.58
C PHE A 253 20.35 -21.13 11.34
N THR A 254 20.25 -21.00 12.66
CA THR A 254 21.37 -20.90 13.60
C THR A 254 20.96 -21.51 14.94
N GLY A 255 21.91 -21.83 15.80
CA GLY A 255 21.62 -22.44 17.10
C GLY A 255 20.97 -23.81 16.97
N LEU A 256 20.25 -24.25 18.00
CA LEU A 256 19.56 -25.53 17.99
C LEU A 256 18.33 -25.51 17.07
N GLY A 257 18.10 -26.63 16.38
CA GLY A 257 16.90 -26.83 15.58
C GLY A 257 16.72 -28.26 15.09
N THR A 258 15.52 -28.50 14.57
CA THR A 258 15.01 -29.79 14.11
C THR A 258 14.55 -29.64 12.67
N PHE A 259 15.11 -30.43 11.76
CA PHE A 259 14.67 -30.55 10.37
C PHE A 259 13.94 -31.86 10.19
N ILE A 260 12.75 -31.85 9.58
CA ILE A 260 11.93 -33.02 9.30
C ILE A 260 11.69 -33.08 7.79
N LYS A 261 11.95 -34.23 7.20
CA LYS A 261 11.70 -34.51 5.78
C LYS A 261 10.30 -35.09 5.57
N PRO A 262 9.78 -35.05 4.33
CA PRO A 262 8.48 -35.66 4.01
C PRO A 262 8.39 -37.17 4.32
N ASP A 263 9.52 -37.88 4.31
CA ASP A 263 9.59 -39.31 4.62
C ASP A 263 9.61 -39.61 6.14
N GLY A 264 9.49 -38.57 6.98
CA GLY A 264 9.54 -38.67 8.44
C GLY A 264 10.95 -38.70 9.02
N SER A 265 12.00 -38.81 8.20
CA SER A 265 13.36 -38.70 8.70
C SER A 265 13.65 -37.29 9.21
N MET A 266 14.44 -37.18 10.28
CA MET A 266 14.69 -35.92 10.95
C MET A 266 16.14 -35.74 11.38
N PHE A 267 16.59 -34.49 11.42
CA PHE A 267 17.88 -34.09 12.01
C PHE A 267 17.62 -33.10 13.14
N GLU A 268 18.14 -33.39 14.32
CA GLU A 268 18.12 -32.50 15.49
C GLU A 268 19.55 -32.09 15.82
N GLY A 269 19.85 -30.79 15.88
CA GLY A 269 21.22 -30.36 16.15
C GLY A 269 21.46 -28.87 16.08
N GLU A 270 22.73 -28.49 16.21
CA GLU A 270 23.18 -27.11 16.10
C GLU A 270 23.45 -26.75 14.62
N GLY A 271 22.89 -25.64 14.17
CA GLY A 271 23.21 -24.98 12.92
C GLY A 271 24.00 -23.69 13.12
N LYS A 272 24.83 -23.33 12.14
CA LYS A 272 25.46 -22.01 12.06
C LYS A 272 25.48 -21.54 10.60
N ASN A 273 25.01 -20.32 10.36
CA ASN A 273 24.97 -19.70 9.03
C ASN A 273 24.26 -20.57 7.97
N GLY A 274 23.17 -21.25 8.36
CA GLY A 274 22.42 -22.11 7.45
C GLY A 274 23.12 -23.43 7.12
N LYS A 275 24.05 -23.90 7.96
CA LYS A 275 24.70 -25.22 7.84
C LYS A 275 24.62 -25.96 9.18
N PRO A 276 24.20 -27.23 9.22
CA PRO A 276 24.26 -28.03 10.43
C PRO A 276 25.72 -28.34 10.79
N LYS A 277 26.01 -28.45 12.08
CA LYS A 277 27.33 -28.74 12.64
C LYS A 277 27.35 -30.09 13.37
N HIS A 278 26.69 -30.16 14.52
CA HIS A 278 26.63 -31.32 15.41
C HIS A 278 25.18 -31.67 15.66
N GLY A 279 24.86 -32.95 15.74
CA GLY A 279 23.48 -33.36 15.96
C GLY A 279 23.26 -34.85 15.77
N ARG A 280 21.99 -35.23 15.77
CA ARG A 280 21.49 -36.58 15.59
C ARG A 280 20.57 -36.61 14.38
N TYR A 281 20.75 -37.59 13.50
CA TYR A 281 19.79 -37.89 12.44
C TYR A 281 19.09 -39.19 12.74
N THR A 282 17.76 -39.18 12.60
CA THR A 282 16.90 -40.35 12.68
C THR A 282 16.30 -40.56 11.31
N ASP A 283 16.52 -41.73 10.71
CA ASP A 283 15.92 -42.03 9.41
C ASP A 283 14.44 -42.41 9.51
N SER A 284 13.79 -42.66 8.37
CA SER A 284 12.36 -43.02 8.30
C SER A 284 12.02 -44.35 8.97
N LEU A 285 13.01 -45.18 9.30
CA LEU A 285 12.86 -46.45 10.01
C LEU A 285 13.17 -46.32 11.51
N GLY A 286 13.49 -45.12 12.00
CA GLY A 286 13.83 -44.86 13.39
C GLY A 286 15.28 -45.16 13.77
N ARG A 287 16.18 -45.40 12.79
CA ARG A 287 17.60 -45.64 13.09
C ARG A 287 18.32 -44.32 13.33
N GLU A 288 19.07 -44.23 14.43
CA GLU A 288 19.76 -43.01 14.85
C GLU A 288 21.24 -43.00 14.44
N TYR A 289 21.71 -41.82 14.04
CA TYR A 289 23.08 -41.55 13.61
C TYR A 289 23.57 -40.26 14.27
N ASN A 290 24.54 -40.37 15.18
CA ASN A 290 25.14 -39.22 15.83
C ASN A 290 26.27 -38.62 14.98
N PHE A 291 26.29 -37.29 14.85
CA PHE A 291 27.31 -36.56 14.12
C PHE A 291 28.12 -35.68 15.06
N THR A 292 29.33 -36.16 15.35
CA THR A 292 30.39 -35.40 16.01
C THR A 292 31.42 -35.00 14.95
N ASP A 293 31.32 -33.79 14.41
CA ASP A 293 32.32 -33.04 13.63
C ASP A 293 33.34 -33.83 12.75
N CYS A 294 32.94 -34.92 12.07
CA CYS A 294 33.84 -35.74 11.26
C CYS A 294 33.53 -35.63 9.76
N HIS A 295 34.54 -35.71 8.89
CA HIS A 295 34.37 -35.52 7.44
C HIS A 295 33.35 -36.46 6.78
N LYS A 296 33.00 -37.59 7.41
CA LYS A 296 32.00 -38.56 6.93
C LYS A 296 30.55 -38.08 7.15
N SER A 297 30.28 -37.30 8.20
CA SER A 297 28.95 -36.73 8.46
C SER A 297 28.54 -35.69 7.41
N ARG A 298 29.52 -34.98 6.84
CA ARG A 298 29.29 -33.91 5.84
C ARG A 298 28.66 -34.39 4.55
N ALA A 299 28.92 -35.62 4.09
CA ALA A 299 28.34 -36.16 2.86
C ALA A 299 26.86 -36.52 3.02
N VAL A 300 26.51 -37.12 4.16
CA VAL A 300 25.12 -37.42 4.54
C VAL A 300 24.35 -36.11 4.72
N ILE A 301 24.90 -35.17 5.47
CA ILE A 301 24.34 -33.81 5.66
C ILE A 301 24.13 -33.08 4.32
N ARG A 302 25.08 -33.16 3.38
CA ARG A 302 24.96 -32.50 2.07
C ARG A 302 23.83 -33.07 1.22
N ASN A 303 23.54 -34.36 1.37
CA ASN A 303 22.41 -35.01 0.70
C ASN A 303 21.09 -34.82 1.47
N LEU A 304 21.13 -34.51 2.77
CA LEU A 304 19.95 -34.19 3.55
C LEU A 304 19.35 -32.82 3.20
N LEU A 305 20.18 -31.86 2.78
CA LEU A 305 19.79 -30.46 2.52
C LEU A 305 19.59 -30.11 1.03
N LYS A 306 19.74 -31.06 0.12
CA LYS A 306 19.38 -30.93 -1.30
C LYS A 306 17.93 -31.34 -1.51
#